data_AF-A0A958J6M1-F1
#
_entry.id   AF-A0A958J6M1-F1
#
_cell.length_a   1.000
_cell.length_b   1.000
_cell.length_c   1.000
_cell.angle_alpha   90.00
_cell.angle_beta   90.00
_cell.angle_gamma   90.00
#
_symmetry.space_group_name_H-M   'P 1'
#
loop_
_entity.id
_entity.type
_entity.pdbx_description
1 polymer ?
#
loop_
_entity_poly.entity_id
_entity_poly.type
_entity_poly.pdbx_seq_one_letter_code
_entity_poly.pdbx_strand_id
1 'polypeptide(L)'
;MSFLRKKKHGSNGHGARQGSGEFVLDDEHQVVLNSRGLVPVVLQDIISDEVLHLGYMDRWALNSTLEEKTVYYYRRSSGRLEKFGEKKG
;
A
#
# COMPACT_ATOMS: atom_id res chain seq x y z
N MET A 1 -23.82 18.22 -10.05
CA MET A 1 -24.16 16.81 -9.77
C MET A 1 -23.22 15.92 -10.57
N SER A 2 -22.09 15.52 -9.99
CA SER A 2 -21.22 14.46 -10.52
C SER A 2 -21.11 13.36 -9.47
N PHE A 3 -21.75 12.23 -9.75
CA PHE A 3 -21.68 11.05 -8.90
C PHE A 3 -20.28 10.45 -9.01
N LEU A 4 -19.45 10.66 -7.97
CA LEU A 4 -18.18 9.96 -7.83
C LEU A 4 -18.50 8.49 -7.50
N ARG A 5 -18.42 7.63 -8.51
CA ARG A 5 -18.61 6.19 -8.40
C ARG A 5 -17.45 5.61 -7.59
N LYS A 6 -17.59 5.52 -6.27
CA LYS A 6 -16.73 4.67 -5.42
C LYS A 6 -16.80 3.24 -5.97
N LYS A 7 -15.79 2.81 -6.73
CA LYS A 7 -15.59 1.39 -7.02
C LYS A 7 -15.21 0.72 -5.70
N LYS A 8 -16.18 0.08 -5.04
CA LYS A 8 -15.91 -0.99 -4.07
C LYS A 8 -15.07 -2.05 -4.80
N HIS A 9 -13.76 -2.07 -4.60
CA HIS A 9 -12.94 -3.20 -4.99
C HIS A 9 -13.12 -4.28 -3.92
N GLY A 10 -13.68 -5.40 -4.36
CA GLY A 10 -14.17 -6.47 -3.51
C GLY A 10 -13.07 -7.17 -2.75
N SER A 11 -13.33 -7.42 -1.47
CA SER A 11 -12.63 -8.37 -0.61
C SER A 11 -12.57 -9.75 -1.27
N ASN A 12 -11.47 -10.09 -1.93
CA ASN A 12 -11.18 -11.45 -2.36
C ASN A 12 -9.66 -11.69 -2.37
N GLY A 13 -9.19 -12.51 -1.41
CA GLY A 13 -7.93 -13.23 -1.46
C GLY A 13 -6.64 -12.41 -1.30
N HIS A 14 -6.19 -12.20 -0.06
CA HIS A 14 -4.78 -11.88 0.20
C HIS A 14 -3.91 -13.08 -0.19
N GLY A 15 -3.21 -12.98 -1.32
CA GLY A 15 -2.30 -14.04 -1.78
C GLY A 15 -2.28 -14.31 -3.28
N ALA A 16 -3.23 -13.78 -4.06
CA ALA A 16 -3.12 -13.84 -5.51
C ALA A 16 -2.03 -12.87 -5.99
N ARG A 17 -1.06 -13.37 -6.76
CA ARG A 17 -0.06 -12.57 -7.48
C ARG A 17 -0.80 -11.59 -8.40
N GLN A 18 -1.07 -10.38 -7.91
CA GLN A 18 -1.46 -9.29 -8.78
C GLN A 18 -0.22 -8.96 -9.60
N GLY A 19 -0.28 -9.16 -10.91
CA GLY A 19 0.84 -8.89 -11.81
C GLY A 19 1.27 -7.41 -11.74
N SER A 20 2.27 -7.05 -12.54
CA SER A 20 2.65 -5.65 -12.74
C SER A 20 1.46 -4.76 -13.09
N GLY A 21 1.49 -3.49 -12.70
CA GLY A 21 0.46 -2.52 -13.09
C GLY A 21 0.63 -1.17 -12.43
N GLU A 22 -0.05 -0.16 -12.97
CA GLU A 22 -0.05 1.20 -12.46
C GLU A 22 -1.09 1.38 -11.34
N PHE A 23 -0.67 1.96 -10.22
CA PHE A 23 -1.53 2.39 -9.14
C PHE A 23 -1.58 3.92 -9.12
N VAL A 24 -2.79 4.47 -9.22
CA VAL A 24 -3.03 5.91 -9.14
C VAL A 24 -3.17 6.30 -7.67
N LEU A 25 -2.27 7.16 -7.18
CA LEU A 25 -2.27 7.66 -5.80
C LEU A 25 -3.29 8.80 -5.64
N ASP A 26 -3.28 9.72 -6.58
CA ASP A 26 -4.15 10.90 -6.67
C ASP A 26 -4.27 11.36 -8.15
N ASP A 27 -4.86 12.52 -8.39
CA ASP A 27 -5.11 13.04 -9.73
C ASP A 27 -3.81 13.35 -10.52
N GLU A 28 -2.67 13.49 -9.83
CA GLU A 28 -1.39 13.90 -10.41
C GLU A 28 -0.31 12.80 -10.31
N HIS A 29 -0.41 11.90 -9.33
CA HIS A 29 0.64 10.93 -9.01
C HIS A 29 0.21 9.48 -9.23
N GLN A 30 1.12 8.72 -9.84
CA GLN A 30 0.98 7.28 -10.05
C GLN A 30 2.28 6.55 -9.74
N VAL A 31 2.15 5.29 -9.32
CA VAL A 31 3.29 4.40 -9.06
C VAL A 31 3.14 3.12 -9.87
N VAL A 32 4.26 2.65 -10.42
CA VAL A 32 4.31 1.39 -11.16
C VAL A 32 4.71 0.28 -10.21
N LEU A 33 3.85 -0.72 -10.07
CA LEU A 33 4.15 -1.94 -9.33
C LEU A 33 5.02 -2.86 -10.18
N ASN A 34 6.02 -3.49 -9.56
CA ASN A 34 6.90 -4.43 -10.24
C ASN A 34 6.16 -5.72 -10.67
N SER A 35 6.87 -6.66 -11.32
CA SER A 35 6.29 -7.93 -11.80
C SER A 35 5.67 -8.82 -10.71
N ARG A 36 5.93 -8.53 -9.43
CA ARG A 36 5.34 -9.20 -8.27
C ARG A 36 4.18 -8.41 -7.64
N GLY A 37 3.78 -7.30 -8.25
CA GLY A 37 2.74 -6.42 -7.73
C GLY A 37 3.18 -5.57 -6.54
N LEU A 38 4.48 -5.30 -6.39
CA LEU A 38 5.05 -4.60 -5.23
C LEU A 38 5.74 -3.29 -5.61
N VAL A 39 5.72 -2.32 -4.70
CA VAL A 39 6.50 -1.08 -4.75
C VAL A 39 7.30 -0.91 -3.45
N PRO A 40 8.59 -0.52 -3.49
CA PRO A 40 9.33 -0.15 -2.28
C PRO A 40 8.83 1.20 -1.76
N VAL A 41 8.74 1.33 -0.43
CA VAL A 41 8.26 2.54 0.23
C VAL A 41 9.16 2.91 1.41
N VAL A 42 9.41 4.20 1.58
CA VAL A 42 10.16 4.75 2.70
C VAL A 42 9.19 5.44 3.64
N LEU A 43 9.21 5.07 4.93
CA LEU A 43 8.57 5.83 5.98
C LEU A 43 9.61 6.78 6.59
N GLN A 44 9.28 8.05 6.59
CA GLN A 44 10.12 9.12 7.09
C GLN A 44 9.33 9.95 8.10
N ASP A 45 10.00 10.40 9.15
CA ASP A 45 9.43 11.41 10.04
C ASP A 45 9.42 12.78 9.35
N ILE A 46 8.26 13.45 9.36
CA ILE A 46 8.08 14.73 8.66
C ILE A 46 8.76 15.92 9.35
N ILE A 47 9.14 15.78 10.62
CA ILE A 47 9.73 16.86 11.42
C ILE A 47 11.26 16.74 11.43
N SER A 48 11.78 15.53 11.63
CA SER A 48 13.23 15.30 11.74
C SER A 48 13.90 14.90 10.43
N ASP A 49 13.13 14.60 9.38
CA ASP A 49 13.59 13.97 8.14
C ASP A 49 14.24 12.60 8.33
N GLU A 50 14.10 11.98 9.52
CA GLU A 50 14.67 10.66 9.79
C GLU A 50 13.93 9.57 9.02
N VAL A 51 14.69 8.73 8.31
CA VAL A 51 14.14 7.53 7.66
C VAL A 51 13.91 6.44 8.71
N LEU A 52 12.64 6.19 9.02
CA LEU A 52 12.21 5.24 10.06
C LEU A 52 12.14 3.80 9.55
N HIS A 53 11.75 3.60 8.29
CA HIS A 53 11.54 2.25 7.75
C HIS A 53 11.64 2.18 6.22
N LEU A 54 12.15 1.07 5.70
CA LEU A 54 12.05 0.68 4.29
C LEU A 54 11.21 -0.59 4.18
N GLY A 55 10.06 -0.47 3.52
CA GLY A 55 9.10 -1.56 3.35
C GLY A 55 8.74 -1.80 1.89
N TYR A 56 7.82 -2.74 1.69
CA TYR A 56 7.17 -2.97 0.40
C TYR A 56 5.67 -2.89 0.60
N MET A 57 4.96 -2.33 -0.36
CA MET A 57 3.50 -2.33 -0.41
C MET A 57 3.03 -3.03 -1.68
N ASP A 58 1.97 -3.82 -1.54
CA ASP A 58 1.16 -4.25 -2.68
C ASP A 58 -0.01 -3.27 -2.89
N ARG A 59 -0.84 -3.52 -3.90
CA ARG A 59 -2.02 -2.68 -4.19
C ARG A 59 -2.96 -2.56 -2.99
N TRP A 60 -3.11 -3.61 -2.17
CA TRP A 60 -3.96 -3.60 -0.98
C TRP A 60 -3.37 -2.71 0.10
N ALA A 61 -2.09 -2.86 0.40
CA ALA A 61 -1.38 -2.03 1.36
C ALA A 61 -1.43 -0.55 1.01
N LEU A 62 -1.26 -0.19 -0.27
CA LEU A 62 -1.42 1.19 -0.75
C LEU A 62 -2.85 1.70 -0.50
N ASN A 63 -3.87 0.92 -0.91
CA ASN A 63 -5.27 1.31 -0.75
C ASN A 63 -5.66 1.50 0.72
N SER A 64 -5.33 0.53 1.59
CA SER A 64 -5.59 0.61 3.02
C SER A 64 -4.85 1.78 3.67
N THR A 65 -3.62 2.08 3.24
CA THR A 65 -2.87 3.23 3.74
C THR A 65 -3.54 4.55 3.40
N LEU A 66 -4.01 4.70 2.17
CA LEU A 66 -4.68 5.92 1.72
C LEU A 66 -6.07 6.11 2.36
N GLU A 67 -6.81 5.02 2.54
CA GLU A 67 -8.16 5.01 3.13
C GLU A 67 -8.13 5.24 4.65
N GLU A 68 -7.29 4.51 5.39
CA GLU A 68 -7.26 4.56 6.85
C GLU A 68 -6.26 5.58 7.42
N LYS A 69 -5.47 6.23 6.56
CA LYS A 69 -4.39 7.14 6.96
C LYS A 69 -3.42 6.51 7.96
N THR A 70 -3.22 5.20 7.86
CA THR A 70 -2.27 4.43 8.68
C THR A 70 -1.42 3.57 7.77
N VAL A 71 -0.11 3.50 8.02
CA VAL A 71 0.81 2.76 7.14
C VAL A 71 0.55 1.26 7.22
N TYR A 72 0.34 0.63 6.06
CA TYR A 72 0.29 -0.83 5.89
C TYR A 72 1.45 -1.30 5.02
N TYR A 73 2.07 -2.42 5.37
CA TYR A 73 3.12 -3.07 4.59
C TYR A 73 2.71 -4.46 4.12
N TYR A 74 3.29 -4.89 2.99
CA TYR A 74 3.25 -6.26 2.54
C TYR A 74 4.52 -7.00 2.97
N ARG A 75 4.39 -7.94 3.91
CA ARG A 75 5.49 -8.78 4.37
C ARG A 75 5.78 -9.86 3.35
N ARG A 76 6.80 -9.62 2.51
CA ARG A 76 7.18 -10.52 1.39
C ARG A 76 7.44 -11.97 1.80
N SER A 77 7.96 -12.22 3.01
CA SER A 77 8.31 -13.57 3.47
C SER A 77 7.11 -14.41 3.87
N SER A 78 6.05 -13.79 4.42
CA SER A 78 4.83 -14.47 4.85
C SER A 78 3.64 -14.24 3.90
N GLY A 79 3.77 -13.32 2.95
CA GLY A 79 2.74 -12.97 1.99
C GLY A 79 1.51 -12.29 2.62
N ARG A 80 1.68 -11.58 3.74
CA ARG A 80 0.59 -10.98 4.51
C ARG A 80 0.70 -9.46 4.60
N LEU A 81 -0.46 -8.83 4.77
CA LEU A 81 -0.59 -7.42 5.10
C LEU A 81 -0.31 -7.22 6.60
N GLU A 82 0.48 -6.21 6.96
CA GLU A 82 0.81 -5.85 8.34
C GLU A 82 0.63 -4.35 8.54
N LYS A 83 -0.05 -3.93 9.60
CA LYS A 83 -0.20 -2.53 9.96
C LYS A 83 1.04 -2.07 10.73
N PHE A 84 1.66 -0.97 10.32
CA PHE A 84 2.79 -0.41 11.04
C PHE A 84 2.35 0.06 12.43
N GLY A 85 3.14 -0.27 13.45
CA GLY A 85 2.80 0.04 14.85
C GLY A 85 1.95 -1.02 15.55
N GLU A 86 1.41 -2.02 14.85
CA GLU A 86 0.90 -3.23 15.51
C GLU A 86 2.09 -4.01 16.10
N LYS A 87 2.36 -3.78 17.39
CA LYS A 87 3.28 -4.63 18.14
C LYS A 87 2.71 -6.04 18.17
N LYS A 88 3.37 -6.96 17.48
CA LYS A 88 3.31 -8.38 17.83
C LYS A 88 3.96 -8.53 19.20
N GLY A 89 3.15 -8.63 20.25
CA GLY A 89 3.58 -9.14 21.54
C GLY A 89 4.07 -10.57 21.43
#